data_AF-A0A1S4DMX1-F1
#
_entry.id   AF-A0A1S4DMX1-F1
#
_cell.length_a   1.000
_cell.length_b   1.000
_cell.length_c   1.000
_cell.angle_alpha   90.00
_cell.angle_beta   90.00
_cell.angle_gamma   90.00
#
_symmetry.space_group_name_H-M   'P 1'
#
loop_
_entity.id
_entity.type
_entity.pdbx_description
1 polymer ?
#
loop_
_entity_poly.entity_id
_entity_poly.type
_entity_poly.pdbx_seq_one_letter_code
_entity_poly.pdbx_strand_id
1 'polypeptide(L)'
;MQKAQLTLFMLNVFLFLQTKCNSFYPLYPPAEGIPIDYSLAPEALQMSTVPDILILPSDLAHFVRVISLGERSEEEEVKCICVNPGRLSRGEGGGFFVELNYHGSCDLSSASVIRI
;
A
#
# COMPACT_ATOMS: atom_id res chain seq x y z
N MET A 1 0.82 22.86 -0.46
CA MET A 1 1.02 21.88 0.64
C MET A 1 0.63 20.44 0.28
N GLN A 2 -0.41 20.20 -0.54
CA GLN A 2 -0.81 18.83 -0.97
C GLN A 2 0.23 18.04 -1.80
N LYS A 3 1.13 18.70 -2.53
CA LYS A 3 2.18 18.01 -3.31
C LYS A 3 3.23 17.31 -2.44
N ALA A 4 3.50 17.82 -1.24
CA ALA A 4 4.49 17.23 -0.33
C ALA A 4 3.97 15.94 0.34
N GLN A 5 2.67 15.88 0.66
CA GLN A 5 2.03 14.65 1.15
C GLN A 5 1.93 13.57 0.05
N LEU A 6 1.77 13.98 -1.21
CA LEU A 6 1.76 13.08 -2.38
C LEU A 6 3.08 12.32 -2.55
N THR A 7 4.20 13.03 -2.40
CA THR A 7 5.55 12.45 -2.49
C THR A 7 5.84 11.56 -1.29
N LEU A 8 5.35 11.92 -0.10
CA LEU A 8 5.56 11.15 1.14
C LEU A 8 4.83 9.79 1.13
N PHE A 9 3.69 9.66 0.45
CA PHE A 9 2.94 8.39 0.39
C PHE A 9 3.48 7.41 -0.66
N MET A 10 3.92 7.89 -1.84
CA MET A 10 4.73 7.06 -2.74
C MET A 10 6.07 6.68 -2.10
N LEU A 11 6.66 7.57 -1.29
CA LEU A 11 7.80 7.21 -0.45
C LEU A 11 7.43 6.16 0.59
N ASN A 12 6.26 6.16 1.23
CA ASN A 12 5.89 5.11 2.18
C ASN A 12 5.73 3.73 1.53
N VAL A 13 5.15 3.65 0.32
CA VAL A 13 5.14 2.41 -0.47
C VAL A 13 6.56 2.00 -0.82
N PHE A 14 7.41 2.93 -1.27
CA PHE A 14 8.79 2.63 -1.62
C PHE A 14 9.68 2.30 -0.40
N LEU A 15 9.42 2.90 0.75
CA LEU A 15 10.13 2.72 2.03
C LEU A 15 9.75 1.37 2.66
N PHE A 16 8.46 1.02 2.62
CA PHE A 16 7.96 -0.34 2.92
C PHE A 16 8.71 -1.40 2.12
N LEU A 17 9.04 -1.09 0.86
CA LEU A 17 9.60 -2.05 -0.09
C LEU A 17 11.14 -2.07 -0.16
N GLN A 18 11.82 -0.97 0.19
CA GLN A 18 13.29 -0.88 0.10
C GLN A 18 14.04 -0.95 1.45
N THR A 19 13.40 -0.66 2.58
CA THR A 19 14.14 -0.46 3.85
C THR A 19 13.97 -1.57 4.90
N LYS A 20 13.33 -2.70 4.54
CA LYS A 20 13.10 -3.81 5.50
C LYS A 20 12.28 -3.36 6.73
N CYS A 21 11.54 -2.25 6.60
CA CYS A 21 10.64 -1.74 7.62
C CYS A 21 9.29 -2.43 7.47
N ASN A 22 9.13 -3.56 8.17
CA ASN A 22 7.87 -4.29 8.23
C ASN A 22 6.88 -3.61 9.18
N SER A 23 6.39 -2.41 8.82
CA SER A 23 5.31 -1.75 9.53
C SER A 23 4.25 -1.17 8.59
N PHE A 24 2.98 -1.22 9.02
CA PHE A 24 1.86 -0.55 8.35
C PHE A 24 1.95 0.98 8.39
N TYR A 25 2.75 1.56 9.30
CA TYR A 25 2.98 3.01 9.37
C TYR A 25 4.44 3.32 9.74
N PRO A 26 5.37 3.29 8.77
CA PRO A 26 6.81 3.45 9.04
C PRO A 26 7.23 4.92 9.25
N LEU A 27 6.32 5.89 9.10
CA LEU A 27 6.63 7.31 9.17
C LEU A 27 6.84 7.76 10.62
N TYR A 28 8.04 8.25 10.95
CA TYR A 28 8.38 8.84 12.24
C TYR A 28 9.10 10.19 12.08
N PRO A 29 8.64 11.27 12.75
CA PRO A 29 7.41 11.36 13.55
C PRO A 29 6.14 11.21 12.68
N PRO A 30 4.95 10.94 13.27
CA PRO A 30 3.73 10.77 12.50
C PRO A 30 3.37 12.03 11.73
N ALA A 31 2.55 11.86 10.70
CA ALA A 31 1.94 13.01 10.05
C ALA A 31 1.11 13.83 11.05
N GLU A 32 1.09 15.15 10.87
CA GLU A 32 0.34 16.07 11.72
C GLU A 32 -1.13 15.64 11.83
N GLY A 33 -1.65 15.59 13.07
CA GLY A 33 -3.04 15.19 13.34
C GLY A 33 -3.29 13.68 13.36
N ILE A 34 -2.28 12.83 13.16
CA ILE A 34 -2.41 11.37 13.32
C ILE A 34 -1.97 10.98 14.74
N PRO A 35 -2.90 10.60 15.63
CA PRO A 35 -2.53 10.07 16.94
C PRO A 35 -2.01 8.64 16.78
N ILE A 36 -0.75 8.41 17.15
CA ILE A 36 -0.16 7.08 17.22
C ILE A 36 0.25 6.80 18.65
N ASP A 37 -0.26 5.70 19.20
CA ASP A 37 0.22 5.15 20.47
C ASP A 37 1.43 4.25 20.21
N TYR A 38 2.63 4.78 20.43
CA TYR A 38 3.87 4.04 20.25
C TYR A 38 4.05 2.88 21.22
N SER A 39 3.31 2.86 22.33
CA SER A 39 3.37 1.73 23.27
C SER A 39 2.69 0.48 22.71
N LEU A 40 1.75 0.63 21.76
CA LEU A 40 1.02 -0.46 21.10
C LEU A 40 1.46 -0.67 19.64
N ALA A 41 2.26 0.24 19.08
CA ALA A 41 2.71 0.18 17.69
C ALA A 41 3.46 -1.10 17.32
N PRO A 42 4.34 -1.67 18.17
CA PRO A 42 5.01 -2.93 17.87
C PRO A 42 4.03 -4.09 17.64
N GLU A 43 2.95 -4.16 18.41
CA GLU A 43 1.96 -5.23 18.29
C GLU A 43 0.93 -4.96 17.19
N ALA A 44 0.52 -3.70 17.02
CA ALA A 44 -0.58 -3.34 16.13
C ALA A 44 -0.14 -2.99 14.71
N LEU A 45 1.08 -2.47 14.53
CA LEU A 45 1.55 -1.95 13.24
C LEU A 45 2.67 -2.77 12.63
N GLN A 46 3.27 -3.72 13.35
CA GLN A 46 4.31 -4.58 12.80
C GLN A 46 3.70 -5.65 11.87
N MET A 47 4.38 -5.91 10.76
CA MET A 47 4.05 -7.04 9.88
C MET A 47 5.10 -8.14 10.06
N SER A 48 4.65 -9.38 10.17
CA SER A 48 5.54 -10.53 10.28
C SER A 48 6.09 -10.95 8.91
N THR A 49 5.32 -10.77 7.84
CA THR A 49 5.64 -11.20 6.47
C THR A 49 5.18 -10.16 5.45
N VAL A 50 5.72 -10.24 4.24
CA VAL A 50 5.18 -9.50 3.09
C VAL A 50 3.81 -10.10 2.74
N PRO A 51 2.75 -9.28 2.58
CA PRO A 51 1.46 -9.79 2.14
C PRO A 51 1.45 -10.02 0.62
N ASP A 52 0.68 -11.01 0.16
CA ASP A 52 0.41 -11.21 -1.27
C ASP A 52 -0.34 -10.02 -1.90
N ILE A 53 -1.20 -9.37 -1.12
CA ILE A 53 -2.00 -8.23 -1.54
C ILE A 53 -1.92 -7.14 -0.47
N LEU A 54 -1.53 -5.93 -0.86
CA LEU A 54 -1.49 -4.76 0.01
C LEU A 54 -2.46 -3.69 -0.50
N ILE A 55 -3.53 -3.44 0.25
CA ILE A 55 -4.53 -2.43 -0.08
C ILE A 55 -4.22 -1.14 0.67
N LEU A 56 -3.99 -0.04 -0.05
CA LEU A 56 -3.63 1.27 0.46
C LEU A 56 -4.61 2.34 -0.04
N PRO A 57 -5.80 2.46 0.57
CA PRO A 57 -6.77 3.47 0.19
C PRO A 57 -6.21 4.88 0.43
N SER A 58 -6.31 5.75 -0.57
CA SER A 58 -5.87 7.14 -0.44
C SER A 58 -6.61 8.08 -1.40
N ASP A 59 -6.41 9.39 -1.20
CA ASP A 59 -6.90 10.44 -2.11
C ASP A 59 -6.02 10.60 -3.37
N LEU A 60 -5.03 9.73 -3.56
CA LEU A 60 -4.19 9.69 -4.76
C LEU A 60 -4.93 9.07 -5.95
N ALA A 61 -4.29 9.08 -7.12
CA ALA A 61 -4.79 8.34 -8.28
C ALA A 61 -4.87 6.84 -7.93
N HIS A 62 -5.97 6.20 -8.34
CA HIS A 62 -6.15 4.76 -8.17
C HIS A 62 -5.07 4.00 -8.94
N PHE A 63 -4.67 2.84 -8.43
CA PHE A 63 -3.75 1.96 -9.12
C PHE A 63 -3.88 0.51 -8.66
N VAL A 64 -3.48 -0.41 -9.53
CA VAL A 64 -3.12 -1.79 -9.20
C VAL A 64 -1.74 -2.03 -9.79
N ARG A 65 -0.79 -2.48 -8.97
CA ARG A 65 0.59 -2.74 -9.40
C ARG A 65 1.14 -3.97 -8.71
N VAL A 66 1.77 -4.85 -9.46
CA VAL A 66 2.61 -5.92 -8.89
C VAL A 66 3.98 -5.33 -8.58
N ILE A 67 4.46 -5.58 -7.37
CA ILE A 67 5.76 -5.12 -6.91
C ILE A 67 6.58 -6.32 -6.46
N SER A 68 7.81 -6.40 -6.93
CA SER A 68 8.78 -7.42 -6.53
C SER A 68 9.69 -6.91 -5.42
N LEU A 69 9.97 -7.79 -4.46
CA LEU A 69 10.71 -7.57 -3.21
C LEU A 69 11.82 -8.61 -3.10
N GLY A 70 13.07 -8.16 -3.00
CA GLY A 70 14.25 -9.03 -2.88
C GLY A 70 15.49 -8.42 -3.53
N GLU A 71 16.68 -8.82 -3.07
CA GLU A 71 17.93 -8.54 -3.78
C GLU A 71 18.05 -9.49 -4.99
N ARG A 72 18.80 -9.10 -6.03
CA ARG A 72 19.12 -9.93 -7.20
C ARG A 72 20.09 -11.07 -6.85
N SER A 73 19.82 -11.77 -5.77
CA SER A 73 20.53 -12.94 -5.26
C SER A 73 19.64 -14.17 -5.50
N GLU A 74 20.18 -15.38 -5.44
CA GLU A 74 19.51 -16.64 -5.81
C GLU A 74 18.30 -17.05 -4.92
N GLU A 75 17.81 -16.14 -4.07
CA GLU A 75 16.62 -16.32 -3.23
C GLU A 75 15.35 -15.89 -3.97
N GLU A 76 14.23 -16.58 -3.68
CA GLU A 76 12.94 -16.36 -4.33
C GLU A 76 12.47 -14.90 -4.25
N GLU A 77 12.29 -14.28 -5.42
CA GLU A 77 11.71 -12.95 -5.56
C GLU A 77 10.27 -12.94 -5.00
N VAL A 78 10.04 -12.22 -3.90
CA VAL A 78 8.72 -12.13 -3.28
C VAL A 78 7.90 -11.08 -4.04
N LYS A 79 6.68 -11.42 -4.47
CA LYS A 79 5.80 -10.48 -5.18
C LYS A 79 4.61 -10.07 -4.30
N CYS A 80 4.19 -8.81 -4.44
CA CYS A 80 3.03 -8.25 -3.76
C CYS A 80 2.16 -7.45 -4.76
N ILE A 81 0.85 -7.68 -4.75
CA ILE A 81 -0.11 -6.85 -5.48
C ILE A 81 -0.47 -5.64 -4.61
N CYS A 82 0.06 -4.46 -4.94
CA CYS A 82 -0.31 -3.23 -4.27
C CYS A 82 -1.48 -2.54 -4.99
N VAL A 83 -2.52 -2.23 -4.22
CA VAL A 83 -3.79 -1.68 -4.72
C VAL A 83 -4.13 -0.40 -3.98
N ASN A 84 -4.27 0.71 -4.72
CA ASN A 84 -5.00 1.88 -4.24
C ASN A 84 -6.35 1.95 -4.97
N PRO A 85 -7.47 1.61 -4.30
CA PRO A 85 -8.79 1.69 -4.94
C PRO A 85 -9.25 3.14 -5.16
N GLY A 86 -8.60 4.13 -4.54
CA GLY A 86 -9.11 5.49 -4.46
C GLY A 86 -10.26 5.62 -3.46
N ARG A 87 -11.14 6.59 -3.69
CA ARG A 87 -12.34 6.81 -2.87
C ARG A 87 -13.57 6.37 -3.64
N LEU A 88 -14.55 5.79 -2.93
CA LEU A 88 -15.84 5.40 -3.48
C LEU A 88 -16.66 6.60 -3.99
N SER A 89 -16.42 7.79 -3.41
CA SER A 89 -16.98 9.07 -3.83
C SER A 89 -15.94 10.18 -3.67
N ARG A 90 -16.05 11.25 -4.47
CA ARG A 90 -15.25 12.48 -4.31
C ARG A 90 -16.15 13.69 -4.51
N GLY A 91 -16.36 14.46 -3.44
CA GLY A 91 -17.33 15.55 -3.44
C GLY A 91 -18.74 15.01 -3.69
N GLU A 92 -19.43 15.57 -4.67
CA GLU A 92 -20.78 15.17 -5.06
C GLU A 92 -20.81 14.04 -6.11
N GLY A 93 -19.66 13.59 -6.60
CA GLY A 93 -19.55 12.60 -7.67
C GLY A 93 -19.21 11.17 -7.21
N GLY A 94 -19.57 10.20 -8.06
CA GLY A 94 -19.12 8.80 -7.95
C GLY A 94 -17.61 8.67 -8.10
N GLY A 95 -17.03 7.76 -7.33
CA GLY A 95 -15.60 7.48 -7.28
C GLY A 95 -15.25 6.17 -7.97
N PHE A 96 -14.36 5.41 -7.35
CA PHE A 96 -13.80 4.19 -7.89
C PHE A 96 -13.82 3.06 -6.87
N PHE A 97 -13.84 1.83 -7.37
CA PHE A 97 -13.52 0.63 -6.62
C PHE A 97 -12.62 -0.27 -7.47
N VAL A 98 -12.05 -1.31 -6.85
CA VAL A 98 -11.23 -2.31 -7.54
C VAL A 98 -11.88 -3.67 -7.39
N GLU A 99 -12.04 -4.36 -8.51
CA GLU A 99 -12.33 -5.79 -8.53
C GLU A 99 -11.00 -6.54 -8.66
N LEU A 100 -10.72 -7.46 -7.74
CA LEU A 100 -9.49 -8.25 -7.72
C LEU A 100 -9.84 -9.74 -7.58
N ASN A 101 -9.39 -10.54 -8.54
CA ASN A 101 -9.52 -11.99 -8.55
C ASN A 101 -8.15 -12.60 -8.24
N TYR A 102 -7.99 -13.11 -7.01
CA TYR A 102 -6.74 -13.69 -6.53
C TYR A 102 -6.70 -15.20 -6.75
N HIS A 103 -5.62 -15.70 -7.34
CA HIS A 103 -5.43 -17.11 -7.66
C HIS A 103 -4.09 -17.66 -7.12
N GLY A 104 -3.81 -17.42 -5.83
CA GLY A 104 -2.68 -18.03 -5.11
C GLY A 104 -1.29 -17.48 -5.46
N SER A 105 -1.17 -16.67 -6.52
CA SER A 105 0.05 -15.94 -6.84
C SER A 105 -0.25 -14.64 -7.59
N CYS A 106 0.71 -13.71 -7.60
CA CYS A 106 0.58 -12.46 -8.33
C CYS A 106 0.40 -12.66 -9.85
N ASP A 107 1.04 -13.69 -10.41
CA ASP A 107 1.05 -13.94 -11.87
C ASP A 107 -0.26 -14.53 -12.39
N LEU A 108 -1.03 -15.20 -11.53
CA LEU A 108 -2.33 -15.78 -11.85
C LEU A 108 -3.51 -14.87 -11.49
N SER A 109 -3.23 -13.75 -10.82
CA SER A 109 -4.25 -12.85 -10.32
C SER A 109 -4.58 -11.76 -11.33
N SER A 110 -5.83 -11.29 -11.34
CA SER A 110 -6.26 -10.16 -12.16
C SER A 110 -6.91 -9.09 -11.30
N ALA A 111 -6.80 -7.83 -11.72
CA ALA A 111 -7.49 -6.75 -11.05
C ALA A 111 -7.85 -5.64 -12.03
N SER A 112 -8.99 -5.01 -11.82
CA SER A 112 -9.49 -3.90 -12.62
C SER A 112 -10.01 -2.78 -11.74
N VAL A 113 -9.77 -1.53 -12.16
CA VAL A 113 -10.36 -0.35 -11.51
C VAL A 113 -11.66 -0.01 -12.22
N ILE A 114 -12.74 0.11 -11.46
CA ILE A 114 -14.08 0.36 -11.98
C ILE A 114 -14.58 1.70 -11.41
N ARG A 115 -15.17 2.53 -12.26
CA ARG A 115 -15.80 3.80 -11.88
C ARG A 115 -17.28 3.56 -11.55
N ILE A 116 -17.75 4.22 -10.49
CA ILE A 116 -19.17 4.26 -10.09
C ILE A 116 -19.88 5.40 -10.80
#